data_AF-A0A7Y6MGJ2-F1
#
_entry.id   AF-A0A7Y6MGJ2-F1
#
_cell.length_a   1.000
_cell.length_b   1.000
_cell.length_c   1.000
_cell.angle_alpha   90.00
_cell.angle_beta   90.00
_cell.angle_gamma   90.00
#
_symmetry.space_group_name_H-M   'P 1'
#
loop_
_entity.id
_entity.type
_entity.pdbx_description
1 polymer ?
#
loop_
_entity_poly.entity_id
_entity_poly.type
_entity_poly.pdbx_seq_one_letter_code
_entity_poly.pdbx_strand_id
1 'polypeptide(L)'
;MSLTPAANPPAPPAAVPPAPPAPPSRLTIWAGRTMLVIAVAHTALFATLAPWSSWLAGDLHDNAADSDSVATFWALPGGFVVVLALLGLLAARAGRQGQLLPGYVGWTLLAWGALAVSLIGPSGFLFIAVPAGLLITADIAARRQRRSSS
;
A
#
# COMPACT_ATOMS: atom_id res chain seq x y z
N MET A 1 62.32 -41.08 4.08
CA MET A 1 61.72 -39.74 3.95
C MET A 1 60.20 -39.94 3.91
N SER A 2 59.56 -39.93 5.07
CA SER A 2 58.16 -40.32 5.24
C SER A 2 57.28 -39.08 5.18
N LEU A 3 56.40 -38.99 4.19
CA LEU A 3 55.44 -37.90 4.02
C LEU A 3 54.26 -38.13 4.96
N THR A 4 54.09 -37.26 5.95
CA THR A 4 52.91 -37.22 6.82
C THR A 4 51.70 -36.76 6.00
N PRO A 5 50.54 -37.44 6.06
CA PRO A 5 49.36 -36.98 5.34
C PRO A 5 48.84 -35.69 5.97
N ALA A 6 48.56 -34.68 5.15
CA ALA A 6 47.95 -33.43 5.59
C ALA A 6 46.57 -33.70 6.19
N ALA A 7 46.33 -33.19 7.40
CA ALA A 7 45.03 -33.28 8.06
C ALA A 7 43.96 -32.58 7.21
N ASN A 8 42.82 -33.25 6.99
CA ASN A 8 41.69 -32.66 6.28
C ASN A 8 41.18 -31.41 7.02
N PRO A 9 40.82 -30.34 6.30
CA PRO A 9 40.25 -29.15 6.91
C PRO A 9 38.91 -29.48 7.58
N PRO A 10 38.56 -28.79 8.68
CA PRO A 10 37.31 -29.01 9.39
C PRO A 10 36.11 -28.70 8.47
N ALA A 11 35.08 -29.53 8.54
CA ALA A 11 33.86 -29.35 7.78
C ALA A 11 33.23 -27.97 8.07
N PRO A 12 32.70 -27.26 7.05
CA PRO A 12 32.05 -25.98 7.26
C PRO A 12 30.88 -26.13 8.24
N PRO A 13 30.65 -25.13 9.12
CA PRO A 13 29.55 -25.18 10.08
C PRO A 13 28.23 -25.37 9.34
N ALA A 14 27.39 -26.28 9.85
CA ALA A 14 26.08 -26.55 9.29
C ALA A 14 25.31 -25.24 9.11
N ALA A 15 24.75 -25.03 7.91
CA ALA A 15 23.99 -23.83 7.60
C ALA A 15 22.84 -23.69 8.62
N VAL A 16 22.80 -22.55 9.32
CA VAL A 16 21.71 -22.24 10.24
C VAL A 16 20.40 -22.25 9.46
N PRO A 17 19.39 -23.04 9.86
CA PRO A 17 18.13 -23.08 9.14
C PRO A 17 17.50 -21.67 9.12
N PRO A 18 16.85 -21.27 8.01
CA PRO A 18 16.22 -19.97 7.92
C PRO A 18 15.18 -19.83 9.04
N ALA A 19 15.18 -18.67 9.70
CA ALA A 19 14.23 -18.38 10.76
C ALA A 19 12.79 -18.58 10.26
N PRO A 20 11.89 -19.12 11.11
CA PRO A 20 10.50 -19.31 10.74
C PRO A 20 9.85 -17.97 10.36
N PRO A 21 8.89 -17.97 9.41
CA PRO A 21 8.22 -16.75 8.99
C PRO A 21 7.51 -16.08 10.16
N ALA A 22 7.63 -14.76 10.25
CA ALA A 22 6.96 -13.97 11.28
C ALA A 22 5.43 -14.16 11.17
N PRO A 23 4.70 -14.12 12.31
CA PRO A 23 3.26 -14.23 12.30
C PRO A 23 2.61 -13.08 11.50
N PRO A 24 1.45 -13.31 10.87
CA PRO A 24 0.79 -12.32 10.03
C PRO A 24 0.35 -11.07 10.80
N SER A 25 0.58 -9.89 10.22
CA SER A 25 0.18 -8.60 10.79
C SER A 25 -1.27 -8.27 10.44
N ARG A 26 -2.20 -8.49 11.38
CA ARG A 26 -3.63 -8.19 11.19
C ARG A 26 -3.88 -6.71 10.87
N LEU A 27 -3.13 -5.79 11.49
CA LEU A 27 -3.26 -4.35 11.26
C LEU A 27 -2.88 -3.97 9.83
N THR A 28 -1.79 -4.51 9.31
CA THR A 28 -1.33 -4.25 7.93
C THR A 28 -2.29 -4.87 6.90
N ILE A 29 -2.85 -6.05 7.19
CA ILE A 29 -3.89 -6.66 6.36
C ILE A 29 -5.13 -5.78 6.31
N TRP A 30 -5.62 -5.32 7.46
CA TRP A 30 -6.81 -4.45 7.52
C TRP A 30 -6.56 -3.10 6.87
N ALA A 31 -5.37 -2.52 7.00
CA ALA A 31 -5.00 -1.31 6.28
C ALA A 31 -5.10 -1.51 4.76
N GLY A 32 -4.59 -2.63 4.24
CA GLY A 32 -4.71 -2.95 2.82
C GLY A 32 -6.16 -3.14 2.36
N ARG A 33 -6.98 -3.81 3.18
CA ARG A 33 -8.41 -4.02 2.88
C ARG A 33 -9.21 -2.71 2.88
N THR A 34 -8.95 -1.81 3.83
CA THR A 34 -9.66 -0.52 3.87
C THR A 34 -9.27 0.36 2.69
N MET A 35 -8.00 0.39 2.29
CA MET A 35 -7.57 1.06 1.05
C MET A 35 -8.33 0.52 -0.17
N LEU A 36 -8.45 -0.80 -0.28
CA LEU A 36 -9.13 -1.43 -1.40
C LEU A 36 -10.63 -1.12 -1.41
N VAL A 37 -11.28 -1.15 -0.25
CA VAL A 37 -12.70 -0.79 -0.12
C VAL A 37 -12.92 0.67 -0.50
N ILE A 38 -12.06 1.59 -0.05
CA ILE A 38 -12.14 3.02 -0.40
C ILE A 38 -11.98 3.19 -1.91
N ALA A 39 -10.99 2.53 -2.53
CA ALA A 39 -10.76 2.59 -3.96
C ALA A 39 -11.99 2.07 -4.73
N VAL A 40 -12.51 0.90 -4.38
CA VAL A 40 -13.69 0.30 -5.04
C VAL A 40 -14.94 1.16 -4.87
N ALA A 41 -15.20 1.68 -3.66
CA ALA A 41 -16.36 2.53 -3.41
C ALA A 41 -16.28 3.85 -4.19
N HIS A 42 -15.09 4.45 -4.26
CA HIS A 42 -14.85 5.67 -5.03
C HIS A 42 -15.02 5.41 -6.53
N THR A 43 -14.44 4.32 -7.06
CA THR A 43 -14.65 3.90 -8.45
C THR A 43 -16.12 3.67 -8.74
N ALA A 44 -16.84 2.93 -7.89
CA ALA A 44 -18.24 2.60 -8.12
C ALA A 44 -19.11 3.87 -8.20
N LEU A 45 -18.89 4.83 -7.30
CA LEU A 45 -19.63 6.09 -7.30
C LEU A 45 -19.36 6.87 -8.59
N PHE A 46 -18.10 7.16 -8.89
CA PHE A 46 -17.78 7.99 -10.05
C PHE A 46 -18.05 7.27 -11.37
N ALA A 47 -17.95 5.94 -11.44
CA ALA A 47 -18.25 5.18 -12.65
C ALA A 47 -19.71 5.36 -13.07
N THR A 48 -20.63 5.64 -12.14
CA THR A 48 -22.02 5.97 -12.49
C THR A 48 -22.19 7.39 -13.04
N LEU A 49 -21.24 8.28 -12.77
CA LEU A 49 -21.24 9.69 -13.18
C LEU A 49 -20.44 9.93 -14.47
N ALA A 50 -19.59 8.99 -14.86
CA ALA A 50 -18.70 9.16 -16.01
C ALA A 50 -19.45 9.09 -17.35
N PRO A 51 -19.19 10.01 -18.29
CA PRO A 51 -19.80 10.00 -19.62
C PRO A 51 -19.09 9.00 -20.54
N TRP A 52 -19.24 7.71 -20.24
CA TRP A 52 -18.54 6.61 -20.92
C TRP A 52 -18.70 6.59 -22.44
N SER A 53 -19.89 6.93 -22.95
CA SER A 53 -20.16 6.97 -24.39
C SER A 53 -19.30 8.01 -25.11
N SER A 54 -19.18 9.20 -24.52
CA SER A 54 -18.34 10.31 -25.01
C SER A 54 -16.86 9.95 -24.94
N TRP A 55 -16.42 9.36 -23.82
CA TRP A 55 -15.03 8.95 -23.66
C TRP A 55 -14.60 7.86 -24.64
N LEU A 56 -15.47 6.87 -24.87
CA LEU A 56 -15.23 5.79 -25.83
C LEU A 56 -15.36 6.25 -27.29
N ALA A 57 -16.11 7.32 -27.55
CA ALA A 57 -16.21 7.94 -28.87
C ALA A 57 -14.95 8.72 -29.27
N GLY A 58 -14.07 9.06 -28.30
CA GLY A 58 -12.81 9.75 -28.55
C GLY A 58 -12.73 11.16 -27.98
N ASP A 59 -13.78 11.67 -27.33
CA ASP A 59 -13.86 13.08 -26.92
C ASP A 59 -12.71 13.52 -25.98
N LEU A 60 -12.15 12.60 -25.18
CA LEU A 60 -10.95 12.87 -24.37
C LEU A 60 -9.69 13.01 -25.20
N HIS A 61 -9.56 12.21 -26.26
CA HIS A 61 -8.41 12.23 -27.15
C HIS A 61 -8.45 13.47 -28.05
N ASP A 62 -9.64 13.81 -28.53
CA ASP A 62 -9.88 14.89 -29.48
C ASP A 62 -10.03 16.28 -28.80
N ASN A 63 -9.87 16.35 -27.46
CA ASN A 63 -10.07 17.55 -26.64
C ASN A 63 -11.45 18.19 -26.80
N ALA A 64 -12.47 17.37 -27.07
CA ALA A 64 -13.87 17.78 -27.18
C ALA A 64 -14.62 17.68 -25.85
N ALA A 65 -14.05 16.99 -24.85
CA ALA A 65 -14.63 16.87 -23.52
C ALA A 65 -14.60 18.20 -22.75
N ASP A 66 -15.70 18.50 -22.06
CA ASP A 66 -15.78 19.66 -21.16
C ASP A 66 -14.90 19.48 -19.91
N SER A 67 -14.68 20.58 -19.19
CA SER A 67 -13.84 20.61 -17.99
C SER A 67 -14.31 19.66 -16.89
N ASP A 68 -15.62 19.44 -16.75
CA ASP A 68 -16.20 18.57 -15.72
C ASP A 68 -15.97 17.08 -16.06
N SER A 69 -16.05 16.73 -17.33
CA SER A 69 -15.73 15.41 -17.89
C SER A 69 -14.25 15.09 -17.72
N VAL A 70 -13.36 16.06 -17.98
CA VAL A 70 -11.92 15.93 -17.72
C VAL A 70 -11.63 15.78 -16.22
N ALA A 71 -12.29 16.55 -15.35
CA ALA A 71 -12.15 16.41 -13.91
C ALA A 71 -12.63 15.02 -13.42
N THR A 72 -13.72 14.51 -13.98
CA THR A 72 -14.26 13.17 -13.69
C THR A 72 -13.30 12.07 -14.14
N PHE A 73 -12.60 12.25 -15.26
CA PHE A 73 -11.53 11.34 -15.67
C PHE A 73 -10.37 11.32 -14.67
N TRP A 74 -9.92 12.47 -14.19
CA TRP A 74 -8.86 12.51 -13.17
C TRP A 74 -9.31 11.99 -11.81
N ALA A 75 -10.61 11.93 -11.53
CA ALA A 75 -11.16 11.28 -10.34
C ALA A 75 -11.20 9.73 -10.45
N LEU A 76 -11.27 9.17 -11.66
CA LEU A 76 -11.47 7.74 -11.93
C LEU A 76 -10.24 7.04 -12.55
N PRO A 77 -10.03 7.00 -13.90
CA PRO A 77 -9.08 6.07 -14.48
C PRO A 77 -7.66 6.66 -14.47
N GLY A 78 -7.53 7.99 -14.60
CA GLY A 78 -6.26 8.70 -14.52
C GLY A 78 -5.84 9.06 -13.09
N GLY A 79 -6.71 8.78 -12.11
CA GLY A 79 -6.60 9.29 -10.75
C GLY A 79 -5.81 8.44 -9.77
N PHE A 80 -5.82 8.90 -8.52
CA PHE A 80 -5.15 8.27 -7.38
C PHE A 80 -5.73 6.89 -7.00
N VAL A 81 -6.89 6.52 -7.54
CA VAL A 81 -7.62 5.28 -7.24
C VAL A 81 -6.80 4.04 -7.58
N VAL A 82 -6.17 3.99 -8.76
CA VAL A 82 -5.36 2.84 -9.18
C VAL A 82 -4.17 2.65 -8.25
N VAL A 83 -3.50 3.74 -7.90
CA VAL A 83 -2.37 3.74 -6.97
C VAL A 83 -2.80 3.25 -5.59
N LEU A 84 -3.95 3.73 -5.09
CA LEU A 84 -4.51 3.31 -3.80
C LEU A 84 -4.89 1.82 -3.79
N ALA A 85 -5.49 1.32 -4.88
CA ALA A 85 -5.85 -0.09 -5.00
C ALA A 85 -4.60 -0.99 -5.01
N LEU A 86 -3.58 -0.63 -5.79
CA LEU A 86 -2.30 -1.36 -5.83
C LEU A 86 -1.60 -1.33 -4.48
N LEU A 87 -1.55 -0.18 -3.81
CA LEU A 87 -0.97 -0.05 -2.48
C LEU A 87 -1.75 -0.89 -1.46
N GLY A 88 -3.08 -0.93 -1.55
CA GLY A 88 -3.93 -1.76 -0.70
C GLY A 88 -3.67 -3.26 -0.88
N LEU A 89 -3.55 -3.72 -2.14
CA LEU A 89 -3.20 -5.10 -2.46
C LEU A 89 -1.80 -5.46 -1.95
N LEU A 90 -0.82 -4.56 -2.14
CA LEU A 90 0.55 -4.74 -1.67
C LEU A 90 0.60 -4.81 -0.14
N ALA A 91 -0.11 -3.91 0.55
CA ALA A 91 -0.21 -3.92 2.01
C ALA A 91 -0.87 -5.21 2.52
N ALA A 92 -1.97 -5.64 1.90
CA ALA A 92 -2.63 -6.88 2.25
C ALA A 92 -1.72 -8.10 2.03
N ARG A 93 -0.95 -8.14 0.93
CA ARG A 93 0.03 -9.19 0.66
C ARG A 93 1.17 -9.17 1.69
N ALA A 94 1.75 -8.01 1.97
CA ALA A 94 2.83 -7.85 2.93
C ALA A 94 2.39 -8.30 4.33
N GLY A 95 1.22 -7.86 4.78
CA GLY A 95 0.67 -8.25 6.08
C GLY A 95 0.41 -9.77 6.19
N ARG A 96 -0.02 -10.43 5.11
CA ARG A 96 -0.15 -11.91 5.05
C ARG A 96 1.20 -12.62 5.13
N GLN A 97 2.27 -11.99 4.62
CA GLN A 97 3.63 -12.51 4.68
C GLN A 97 4.35 -12.19 6.01
N GLY A 98 3.64 -11.61 7.00
CA GLY A 98 4.24 -11.16 8.26
C GLY A 98 5.19 -9.96 8.08
N GLN A 99 5.19 -9.35 6.90
CA GLN A 99 5.97 -8.15 6.60
C GLN A 99 5.21 -6.90 7.02
N LEU A 100 5.96 -5.90 7.47
CA LEU A 100 5.44 -4.61 7.85
C LEU A 100 5.75 -3.61 6.74
N LEU A 101 4.78 -2.77 6.43
CA LEU A 101 5.06 -1.60 5.60
C LEU A 101 5.85 -0.59 6.42
N PRO A 102 6.81 0.11 5.79
CA PRO A 102 7.51 1.20 6.45
C PRO A 102 6.54 2.27 6.96
N GLY A 103 6.75 2.77 8.19
CA GLY A 103 5.89 3.79 8.79
C GLY A 103 5.72 5.08 7.97
N TYR A 104 6.68 5.42 7.10
CA TYR A 104 6.55 6.59 6.21
C TYR A 104 5.34 6.49 5.29
N VAL A 105 4.92 5.28 4.89
CA VAL A 105 3.75 5.11 4.00
C VAL A 105 2.48 5.62 4.68
N GLY A 106 2.30 5.31 5.96
CA GLY A 106 1.14 5.80 6.73
C GLY A 106 1.18 7.32 6.93
N TRP A 107 2.35 7.89 7.25
CA TRP A 107 2.50 9.33 7.41
C TRP A 107 2.32 10.11 6.10
N THR A 108 2.86 9.63 4.99
CA THR A 108 2.67 10.23 3.67
C THR A 108 1.19 10.24 3.28
N LEU A 109 0.48 9.13 3.50
CA LEU A 109 -0.96 9.07 3.25
C LEU A 109 -1.77 10.04 4.12
N LEU A 110 -1.42 10.15 5.40
CA LEU A 110 -2.09 11.07 6.32
C LEU A 110 -1.85 12.54 5.92
N ALA A 111 -0.60 12.89 5.62
CA ALA A 111 -0.23 14.23 5.18
C ALA A 111 -0.92 14.59 3.86
N TRP A 112 -0.96 13.64 2.92
CA TRP A 112 -1.65 13.83 1.64
C TRP A 112 -3.16 14.02 1.82
N GLY A 113 -3.80 13.17 2.64
CA GLY A 113 -5.23 13.29 2.95
C GLY A 113 -5.55 14.63 3.63
N ALA A 114 -4.71 15.06 4.58
CA ALA A 114 -4.87 16.35 5.25
C ALA A 114 -4.72 17.53 4.28
N LEU A 115 -3.73 17.47 3.37
CA LEU A 115 -3.54 18.47 2.33
C LEU A 115 -4.77 18.55 1.40
N ALA A 116 -5.26 17.40 0.93
CA ALA A 116 -6.43 17.34 0.05
C ALA A 116 -7.70 17.89 0.72
N VAL A 117 -7.94 17.54 1.99
CA VAL A 117 -9.06 18.10 2.77
C VAL A 117 -8.91 19.59 3.00
N SER A 118 -7.69 20.08 3.21
CA SER A 118 -7.44 21.52 3.41
C SER A 118 -7.70 22.33 2.14
N LEU A 119 -7.45 21.75 0.96
CA LEU A 119 -7.62 22.42 -0.34
C LEU A 119 -9.05 22.33 -0.90
N ILE A 120 -9.70 21.17 -0.76
CA ILE A 120 -10.99 20.87 -1.42
C ILE A 120 -12.16 20.89 -0.41
N GLY A 121 -11.85 20.87 0.89
CA GLY A 121 -12.83 20.77 1.96
C GLY A 121 -13.15 19.31 2.37
N PRO A 122 -14.11 19.13 3.29
CA PRO A 122 -14.48 17.81 3.81
C PRO A 122 -15.02 16.93 2.67
N SER A 123 -14.29 15.85 2.40
CA SER A 123 -14.50 14.98 1.24
C SER A 123 -14.06 13.54 1.56
N GLY A 124 -14.17 12.64 0.58
CA GLY A 124 -13.75 11.24 0.73
C GLY A 124 -12.29 11.04 1.16
N PHE A 125 -11.44 12.07 1.04
CA PHE A 125 -10.06 12.06 1.55
C PHE A 125 -9.98 11.82 3.07
N LEU A 126 -11.03 12.14 3.83
CA LEU A 126 -11.10 11.81 5.27
C LEU A 126 -11.00 10.31 5.53
N PHE A 127 -11.48 9.47 4.61
CA PHE A 127 -11.40 8.01 4.76
C PHE A 127 -9.97 7.49 4.69
N ILE A 128 -9.02 8.22 4.12
CA ILE A 128 -7.58 7.84 4.07
C ILE A 128 -6.96 7.84 5.48
N ALA A 129 -7.53 8.57 6.44
CA ALA A 129 -7.05 8.57 7.82
C ALA A 129 -7.14 7.16 8.45
N VAL A 130 -8.12 6.35 8.05
CA VAL A 130 -8.30 4.98 8.57
C VAL A 130 -7.13 4.06 8.20
N PRO A 131 -6.80 3.81 6.91
CA PRO A 131 -5.65 3.01 6.55
C PRO A 131 -4.32 3.62 7.02
N ALA A 132 -4.19 4.95 7.00
CA ALA A 132 -2.99 5.63 7.51
C ALA A 132 -2.75 5.34 9.00
N GLY A 133 -3.79 5.48 9.85
CA GLY A 133 -3.73 5.19 11.27
C GLY A 133 -3.39 3.73 11.57
N LEU A 134 -3.95 2.79 10.79
CA LEU A 134 -3.63 1.37 10.91
C LEU A 134 -2.16 1.07 10.59
N LEU A 135 -1.61 1.66 9.51
CA LEU A 135 -0.19 1.49 9.15
C LEU A 135 0.75 2.09 10.19
N ILE A 136 0.46 3.31 10.68
CA ILE A 136 1.25 3.97 11.71
C ILE A 136 1.24 3.15 13.00
N THR A 137 0.07 2.66 13.41
CA THR A 137 -0.06 1.83 14.61
C THR A 137 0.68 0.50 14.47
N ALA A 138 0.64 -0.13 13.31
CA ALA A 138 1.39 -1.36 13.03
C ALA A 138 2.91 -1.15 13.14
N ASP A 139 3.43 -0.06 12.57
CA ASP A 139 4.86 0.29 12.65
C ASP A 139 5.29 0.61 14.09
N ILE A 140 4.51 1.40 14.83
CA ILE A 140 4.80 1.73 16.25
C ILE A 140 4.78 0.47 17.12
N ALA A 141 3.78 -0.40 16.95
CA ALA A 141 3.66 -1.64 17.72
C ALA A 141 4.87 -2.56 17.49
N ALA A 142 5.31 -2.69 16.24
CA ALA A 142 6.48 -3.49 15.89
C ALA A 142 7.80 -2.92 16.46
N ARG A 143 7.96 -1.59 16.44
CA ARG A 143 9.13 -0.94 17.06
C ARG A 143 9.20 -1.17 18.57
N ARG A 144 8.05 -1.17 19.26
CA ARG A 144 7.98 -1.44 20.70
C ARG A 144 8.41 -2.87 21.02
N GLN A 145 7.94 -3.86 20.25
CA GLN A 145 8.30 -5.26 20.45
C GLN A 145 9.80 -5.53 20.29
N ARG A 146 10.46 -4.90 19.31
CA ARG A 146 11.91 -5.03 19.10
C ARG A 146 12.74 -4.43 20.23
N ARG A 147 12.24 -3.37 20.89
CA ARG A 147 12.92 -2.74 22.03
C ARG A 147 12.79 -3.55 23.31
N SER A 148 11.69 -4.28 23.50
CA SER A 148 11.50 -5.15 24.68
C SER A 148 12.26 -6.48 24.61
N SER A 149 12.80 -6.83 23.44
CA SER A 149 13.61 -8.04 23.22
C SER A 149 15.13 -7.77 23.18
N SER A 150 15.54 -6.53 23.43
CA SER A 150 16.93 -6.08 23.55
C SER A 150 17.27 -5.81 25.01
#